data_AF-A0A6S4NBI2-F1
#
_entry.id   AF-A0A6S4NBI2-F1
#
_cell.length_a   1.000
_cell.length_b   1.000
_cell.length_c   1.000
_cell.angle_alpha   90.00
_cell.angle_beta   90.00
_cell.angle_gamma   90.00
#
_symmetry.space_group_name_H-M   'P 1'
#
loop_
_entity.id
_entity.type
_entity.pdbx_description
1 polymer ?
#
loop_
_entity_poly.entity_id
_entity_poly.type
_entity_poly.pdbx_seq_one_letter_code
_entity_poly.pdbx_strand_id
1 'polypeptide(L)'
;MSFRSLGKLFKTKKNDKQESKEISLPTEGFHKSIQMLLAYSGQHLTEAGLETKEVLLDSPSRCGLHSVAVLRCLGRSRGVAGADPFEDLEIDKIVDVFIDLLNKIQAVGAEELDSRASPFDEKMALACLAKLDAVVATNRGHLALSKLTWADFLLAGMWEHVQRALDLSSDQFANIDLLVQQLTAVPVVKTALERPHDST
;
A
#
# COMPACT_ATOMS: atom_id res chain seq x y z
N MET A 1 31.33 -0.53 64.52
CA MET A 1 30.64 0.10 63.37
C MET A 1 30.31 -1.00 62.37
N SER A 2 29.02 -1.30 62.20
CA SER A 2 28.51 -2.43 61.43
C SER A 2 27.89 -1.89 60.14
N PHE A 3 28.40 -2.32 58.98
CA PHE A 3 27.84 -2.00 57.67
C PHE A 3 26.57 -2.84 57.46
N ARG A 4 25.40 -2.20 57.54
CA ARG A 4 24.13 -2.80 57.09
C ARG A 4 24.00 -2.62 55.59
N SER A 5 23.78 -3.74 54.91
CA SER A 5 23.40 -3.88 53.50
C SER A 5 22.34 -2.86 53.07
N LEU A 6 22.66 -2.05 52.06
CA LEU A 6 21.73 -1.18 51.32
C LEU A 6 21.04 -1.95 50.17
N GLY A 7 20.77 -3.25 50.37
CA GLY A 7 19.89 -4.01 49.49
C GLY A 7 18.43 -3.76 49.84
N LYS A 8 17.83 -2.69 49.30
CA LYS A 8 16.38 -2.50 49.04
C LYS A 8 16.07 -1.01 48.78
N LEU A 9 16.35 -0.50 47.58
CA LEU A 9 15.72 0.75 47.13
C LEU A 9 15.39 0.81 45.63
N PHE A 10 15.24 -0.34 44.98
CA PHE A 10 14.60 -0.43 43.67
C PHE A 10 13.58 -1.56 43.68
N LYS A 11 12.38 -1.29 44.17
CA LYS A 11 11.20 -2.00 43.64
C LYS A 11 10.94 -1.37 42.28
N THR A 12 11.50 -1.96 41.24
CA THR A 12 11.00 -1.76 39.88
C THR A 12 9.53 -2.15 39.90
N LYS A 13 8.63 -1.16 39.82
CA LYS A 13 7.29 -1.42 39.30
C LYS A 13 7.52 -2.12 37.96
N LYS A 14 6.97 -3.34 37.82
CA LYS A 14 6.77 -3.95 36.51
C LYS A 14 6.14 -2.86 35.64
N ASN A 15 6.89 -2.38 34.66
CA ASN A 15 6.29 -1.76 33.50
C ASN A 15 5.44 -2.88 32.91
N ASP A 16 4.13 -2.80 33.13
CA ASP A 16 3.20 -3.42 32.19
C ASP A 16 3.64 -2.93 30.82
N LYS A 17 3.94 -3.88 29.94
CA LYS A 17 4.17 -3.62 28.53
C LYS A 17 2.91 -2.95 28.03
N GLN A 18 2.93 -1.63 27.99
CA GLN A 18 2.10 -0.89 27.07
C GLN A 18 2.69 -1.23 25.71
N GLU A 19 2.14 -2.29 25.10
CA GLU A 19 2.31 -2.53 23.67
C GLU A 19 1.93 -1.21 23.00
N SER A 20 2.95 -0.47 22.58
CA SER A 20 2.80 0.51 21.54
C SER A 20 2.14 -0.25 20.40
N LYS A 21 0.83 -0.02 20.17
CA LYS A 21 0.19 -0.34 18.90
C LYS A 21 0.95 0.48 17.86
N GLU A 22 2.04 -0.10 17.37
CA GLU A 22 2.73 0.37 16.19
C GLU A 22 1.67 0.32 15.10
N ILE A 23 1.31 1.48 14.57
CA ILE A 23 0.29 1.61 13.54
C ILE A 23 0.95 1.10 12.27
N SER A 24 1.01 -0.22 12.17
CA SER A 24 1.55 -0.92 11.02
C SER A 24 0.76 -0.44 9.81
N LEU A 25 1.45 0.10 8.81
CA LEU A 25 0.87 0.28 7.48
C LEU A 25 0.16 -1.02 7.08
N PRO A 26 -0.92 -0.97 6.30
CA PRO A 26 -1.56 -2.19 5.80
C PRO A 26 -0.61 -2.91 4.84
N THR A 27 0.32 -3.68 5.41
CA THR A 27 1.38 -4.41 4.70
C THR A 27 0.77 -5.37 3.69
N GLU A 28 -0.40 -5.90 4.00
CA GLU A 28 -1.21 -6.74 3.11
C GLU A 28 -1.56 -6.04 1.79
N GLY A 29 -1.99 -4.78 1.82
CA GLY A 29 -2.42 -4.07 0.60
C GLY A 29 -1.26 -3.74 -0.33
N PHE A 30 -0.12 -3.32 0.24
CA PHE A 30 1.11 -3.14 -0.52
C PHE A 30 1.65 -4.47 -1.07
N HIS A 31 1.58 -5.54 -0.29
CA HIS A 31 1.98 -6.87 -0.73
C HIS A 31 1.11 -7.35 -1.90
N LYS A 32 -0.22 -7.24 -1.79
CA LYS A 32 -1.17 -7.52 -2.88
C LYS A 32 -0.81 -6.73 -4.13
N SER A 33 -0.53 -5.44 -4.00
CA SER A 33 -0.10 -4.57 -5.12
C SER A 33 1.13 -5.14 -5.85
N ILE A 34 2.17 -5.52 -5.09
CA ILE A 34 3.41 -6.07 -5.62
C ILE A 34 3.18 -7.44 -6.27
N GLN A 35 2.41 -8.32 -5.62
CA GLN A 35 2.08 -9.64 -6.15
C GLN A 35 1.34 -9.55 -7.49
N MET A 36 0.34 -8.68 -7.59
CA MET A 36 -0.41 -8.49 -8.83
C MET A 36 0.49 -8.00 -9.96
N LEU A 37 1.36 -7.02 -9.69
CA LEU A 37 2.29 -6.49 -10.68
C LEU A 37 3.33 -7.53 -11.14
N LEU A 38 3.86 -8.32 -10.21
CA LEU A 38 4.78 -9.42 -10.52
C LEU A 38 4.10 -10.51 -11.35
N ALA A 39 2.85 -10.86 -11.02
CA ALA A 39 2.09 -11.87 -11.74
C ALA A 39 1.72 -11.41 -13.16
N TYR A 40 1.25 -10.16 -13.29
CA TYR A 40 0.92 -9.55 -14.56
C TYR A 40 2.14 -9.50 -15.50
N SER A 41 3.28 -9.05 -14.97
CA SER A 41 4.52 -8.95 -15.73
C SER A 41 5.21 -10.29 -15.99
N GLY A 42 4.87 -11.34 -15.26
CA GLY A 42 5.37 -12.70 -15.43
C GLY A 42 5.05 -13.33 -16.79
N GLN A 43 4.12 -12.75 -17.57
CA GLN A 43 3.80 -13.19 -18.93
C GLN A 43 4.93 -12.95 -19.95
N HIS A 44 5.95 -12.15 -19.61
CA HIS A 44 7.01 -11.70 -20.54
C HIS A 44 8.45 -11.84 -20.00
N LEU A 45 8.70 -12.57 -18.91
CA LEU A 45 10.03 -12.60 -18.28
C LEU A 45 11.03 -13.54 -18.98
N THR A 46 12.20 -13.00 -19.29
CA THR A 46 13.45 -13.77 -19.48
C THR A 46 14.09 -14.08 -18.11
N GLU A 47 15.02 -15.05 -18.05
CA GLU A 47 15.63 -15.56 -16.80
C GLU A 47 16.21 -14.47 -15.88
N ALA A 48 16.73 -13.37 -16.43
CA ALA A 48 17.23 -12.22 -15.66
C ALA A 48 16.14 -11.52 -14.82
N GLY A 49 14.87 -11.61 -15.22
CA GLY A 49 13.73 -11.07 -14.47
C GLY A 49 13.37 -11.87 -13.22
N LEU A 50 13.83 -13.13 -13.12
CA LEU A 50 13.64 -14.00 -11.95
C LEU A 50 14.61 -13.64 -10.82
N GLU A 51 15.85 -13.24 -11.12
CA GLU A 51 16.82 -12.83 -10.08
C GLU A 51 16.38 -11.54 -9.35
N THR A 52 15.80 -10.56 -10.06
CA THR A 52 15.19 -9.38 -9.43
C THR A 52 14.01 -9.70 -8.51
N LYS A 53 13.33 -10.83 -8.76
CA LYS A 53 12.20 -11.28 -7.93
C LYS A 53 12.70 -11.75 -6.57
N GLU A 54 13.80 -12.49 -6.54
CA GLU A 54 14.42 -13.01 -5.30
C GLU A 54 15.03 -11.90 -4.45
N VAL A 55 15.80 -10.98 -5.03
CA VAL A 55 16.46 -9.89 -4.27
C VAL A 55 15.45 -8.90 -3.65
N LEU A 56 14.33 -8.66 -4.33
CA LEU A 56 13.30 -7.68 -3.92
C LEU A 56 12.25 -8.29 -2.96
N LEU A 57 12.00 -9.60 -3.03
CA LEU A 57 11.06 -10.31 -2.15
C LEU A 57 11.67 -10.82 -0.85
N ASP A 58 12.99 -10.97 -0.75
CA ASP A 58 13.68 -11.41 0.48
C ASP A 58 13.95 -10.25 1.46
N SER A 59 13.71 -9.00 1.03
CA SER A 59 13.96 -7.76 1.78
C SER A 59 12.75 -6.92 2.26
N PRO A 60 11.46 -7.21 1.97
CA PRO A 60 10.36 -6.32 2.36
C PRO A 60 10.05 -6.38 3.87
N SER A 61 10.40 -7.47 4.55
CA SER A 61 10.24 -7.62 6.01
C SER A 61 11.47 -7.15 6.80
N ARG A 62 12.62 -6.97 6.16
CA ARG A 62 13.90 -6.64 6.81
C ARG A 62 14.39 -5.22 6.54
N CYS A 63 13.90 -4.58 5.49
CA CYS A 63 14.14 -3.17 5.23
C CYS A 63 12.81 -2.52 4.90
N GLY A 64 12.45 -1.44 5.62
CA GLY A 64 11.37 -0.53 5.24
C GLY A 64 11.67 0.23 3.95
N LEU A 65 12.05 -0.49 2.88
CA LEU A 65 12.13 0.01 1.52
C LEU A 65 10.72 0.40 1.11
N HIS A 66 10.52 1.70 0.89
CA HIS A 66 9.27 2.33 0.50
C HIS A 66 8.54 1.48 -0.57
N SER A 67 7.47 0.78 -0.20
CA SER A 67 6.70 -0.13 -1.06
C SER A 67 6.29 0.48 -2.40
N VAL A 68 6.05 1.80 -2.42
CA VAL A 68 5.81 2.61 -3.62
C VAL A 68 7.03 2.65 -4.55
N ALA A 69 8.24 2.80 -4.00
CA ALA A 69 9.48 2.78 -4.79
C ALA A 69 9.73 1.40 -5.41
N VAL A 70 9.39 0.33 -4.69
CA VAL A 70 9.43 -1.05 -5.20
C VAL A 70 8.46 -1.21 -6.37
N LEU A 71 7.20 -0.79 -6.20
CA LEU A 71 6.19 -0.82 -7.27
C LEU A 71 6.61 0.01 -8.49
N ARG A 72 7.17 1.21 -8.29
CA ARG A 72 7.69 2.05 -9.37
C ARG A 72 8.85 1.40 -10.11
N CYS A 73 9.79 0.80 -9.39
CA CYS A 73 10.93 0.08 -9.97
C CYS A 73 10.46 -1.12 -10.81
N LEU A 74 9.52 -1.91 -10.28
CA LEU A 74 8.88 -2.99 -11.02
C LEU A 74 8.11 -2.45 -12.23
N GLY A 75 7.37 -1.36 -12.09
CA GLY A 75 6.63 -0.76 -13.19
C GLY A 75 7.52 -0.38 -14.37
N ARG A 76 8.66 0.26 -14.08
CA ARG A 76 9.67 0.63 -15.08
C ARG A 76 10.28 -0.59 -15.77
N SER A 77 10.73 -1.59 -14.99
CA SER A 77 11.36 -2.79 -15.54
C SER A 77 10.40 -3.68 -16.34
N ARG A 78 9.08 -3.47 -16.21
CA ARG A 78 8.04 -4.32 -16.80
C ARG A 78 7.11 -3.61 -17.77
N GLY A 79 7.45 -2.40 -18.20
CA GLY A 79 6.72 -1.68 -19.27
C GLY A 79 5.35 -1.14 -18.87
N VAL A 80 5.06 -0.99 -17.58
CA VAL A 80 3.83 -0.34 -17.07
C VAL A 80 4.15 0.98 -16.37
N ALA A 81 5.15 1.69 -16.89
CA ALA A 81 5.54 3.04 -16.50
C ALA A 81 5.36 4.02 -17.68
N GLY A 82 5.74 5.28 -17.49
CA GLY A 82 5.75 6.27 -18.56
C GLY A 82 6.80 5.94 -19.62
N ALA A 83 6.59 6.43 -20.84
CA ALA A 83 7.57 6.35 -21.92
C ALA A 83 8.73 7.34 -21.73
N ASP A 84 8.51 8.39 -20.95
CA ASP A 84 9.47 9.46 -20.68
C ASP A 84 9.28 10.02 -19.25
N PRO A 85 10.22 10.87 -18.76
CA PRO A 85 10.15 11.40 -17.42
C PRO A 85 8.90 12.24 -17.10
N PHE A 86 8.26 12.85 -18.09
CA PHE A 86 7.03 13.62 -17.88
C PHE A 86 5.82 12.71 -17.75
N GLU A 87 5.75 11.64 -18.53
CA GLU A 87 4.74 10.59 -18.32
C GLU A 87 4.90 9.93 -16.94
N ASP A 88 6.13 9.64 -16.52
CA ASP A 88 6.38 9.10 -15.18
C ASP A 88 5.95 10.07 -14.08
N LEU A 89 6.20 11.37 -14.26
CA LEU A 89 5.76 12.41 -13.33
C LEU A 89 4.23 12.47 -13.22
N GLU A 90 3.49 12.21 -14.29
CA GLU A 90 2.03 12.13 -14.25
C GLU A 90 1.53 10.97 -13.38
N ILE A 91 2.19 9.81 -13.50
CA ILE A 91 1.90 8.65 -12.65
C ILE A 91 2.26 8.97 -11.18
N ASP A 92 3.42 9.58 -10.93
CA ASP A 92 3.85 9.93 -9.58
C ASP A 92 2.89 10.92 -8.91
N LYS A 93 2.40 11.92 -9.64
CA LYS A 93 1.44 12.90 -9.11
C LYS A 93 0.15 12.24 -8.60
N ILE A 94 -0.44 11.31 -9.37
CA ILE A 94 -1.68 10.67 -8.94
C ILE A 94 -1.44 9.69 -7.78
N VAL A 95 -0.27 9.06 -7.76
CA VAL A 95 0.14 8.19 -6.66
C VAL A 95 0.36 8.99 -5.37
N ASP A 96 1.01 10.14 -5.42
CA ASP A 96 1.21 10.99 -4.24
C ASP A 96 -0.13 11.42 -3.63
N VAL A 97 -1.13 11.78 -4.46
CA VAL A 97 -2.49 12.07 -3.99
C VAL A 97 -3.12 10.88 -3.29
N PHE A 98 -2.93 9.67 -3.82
CA PHE A 98 -3.44 8.45 -3.20
C PHE A 98 -2.71 8.09 -1.90
N ILE A 99 -1.39 8.24 -1.85
CA ILE A 99 -0.59 8.01 -0.63
C ILE A 99 -0.98 9.00 0.46
N ASP A 100 -1.20 10.27 0.13
CA ASP A 100 -1.68 11.28 1.09
C ASP A 100 -3.05 10.90 1.67
N LEU A 101 -3.95 10.35 0.85
CA LEU A 101 -5.22 9.81 1.33
C LEU A 101 -5.01 8.63 2.30
N LEU A 102 -4.14 7.67 1.95
CA LEU A 102 -3.84 6.53 2.81
C LEU A 102 -3.23 6.95 4.15
N ASN A 103 -2.31 7.92 4.15
CA ASN A 103 -1.72 8.47 5.36
C ASN A 103 -2.77 9.13 6.27
N LYS A 104 -3.73 9.84 5.67
CA LYS A 104 -4.85 10.43 6.41
C LYS A 104 -5.77 9.38 7.02
N ILE A 105 -6.09 8.33 6.26
CA ILE A 105 -6.87 7.19 6.77
C ILE A 105 -6.15 6.51 7.94
N GLN A 106 -4.83 6.30 7.83
CA GLN A 106 -4.03 5.67 8.88
C GLN A 106 -3.95 6.53 10.15
N ALA A 107 -3.94 7.86 10.02
CA ALA A 107 -3.90 8.78 11.15
C ALA A 107 -5.11 8.60 12.10
N VAL A 108 -6.29 8.19 11.60
CA VAL A 108 -7.49 7.88 12.42
C VAL A 108 -7.19 6.86 13.52
N GLY A 109 -6.46 5.80 13.17
CA GLY A 109 -6.06 4.77 14.13
C GLY A 109 -5.02 5.24 15.15
N ALA A 110 -4.40 6.40 14.89
CA ALA A 110 -3.37 7.03 15.72
C ALA A 110 -3.92 8.07 16.70
N GLU A 111 -5.10 8.64 16.42
CA GLU A 111 -5.68 9.73 17.22
C GLU A 111 -6.02 9.28 18.65
N GLU A 112 -6.14 7.97 18.90
CA GLU A 112 -6.23 7.42 20.26
C GLU A 112 -4.93 7.62 21.08
N LEU A 113 -3.80 8.01 20.47
CA LEU A 113 -2.47 8.06 21.09
C LEU A 113 -1.78 9.45 21.12
N ASP A 114 -2.10 10.41 20.24
CA ASP A 114 -1.48 11.75 20.26
C ASP A 114 -2.48 12.88 19.94
N SER A 115 -2.68 13.79 20.90
CA SER A 115 -3.52 14.99 20.83
C SER A 115 -3.10 16.04 19.77
N ARG A 116 -2.01 15.80 19.03
CA ARG A 116 -1.50 16.66 17.94
C ARG A 116 -1.82 16.13 16.54
N ALA A 117 -2.46 14.97 16.42
CA ALA A 117 -2.92 14.48 15.14
C ALA A 117 -3.97 15.45 14.57
N SER A 118 -3.82 15.83 13.29
CA SER A 118 -4.86 16.56 12.58
C SER A 118 -6.09 15.65 12.53
N PRO A 119 -7.28 16.13 12.95
CA PRO A 119 -8.47 15.31 12.94
C PRO A 119 -8.70 14.80 11.52
N PHE A 120 -8.84 13.49 11.38
CA PHE A 120 -9.28 12.89 10.16
C PHE A 120 -10.62 13.48 9.73
N ASP A 121 -10.68 13.94 8.48
CA ASP A 121 -11.89 14.44 7.87
C ASP A 121 -12.37 13.43 6.82
N GLU A 122 -13.33 12.60 7.23
CA GLU A 122 -13.98 11.60 6.38
C GLU A 122 -14.57 12.23 5.13
N LYS A 123 -15.16 13.42 5.24
CA LYS A 123 -15.75 14.14 4.10
C LYS A 123 -14.66 14.54 3.10
N MET A 124 -13.49 14.95 3.58
CA MET A 124 -12.34 15.22 2.72
C MET A 124 -11.83 13.92 2.06
N ALA A 125 -11.78 12.80 2.78
CA ALA A 125 -11.37 11.50 2.24
C ALA A 125 -12.31 11.04 1.11
N LEU A 126 -13.62 11.10 1.35
CA LEU A 126 -14.65 10.79 0.35
C LEU A 126 -14.59 11.73 -0.86
N ALA A 127 -14.35 13.03 -0.64
CA ALA A 127 -14.16 13.99 -1.73
C ALA A 127 -12.89 13.73 -2.55
N CYS A 128 -11.82 13.22 -1.92
CA CYS A 128 -10.61 12.79 -2.61
C CYS A 128 -10.90 11.55 -3.49
N LEU A 129 -11.58 10.55 -2.93
CA LEU A 129 -11.99 9.35 -3.68
C LEU A 129 -12.89 9.67 -4.86
N ALA A 130 -13.85 10.59 -4.70
CA ALA A 130 -14.71 11.03 -5.81
C ALA A 130 -13.89 11.65 -6.96
N LYS A 131 -12.80 12.38 -6.65
CA LYS A 131 -11.90 12.91 -7.67
C LYS A 131 -11.07 11.81 -8.33
N LEU A 132 -10.56 10.86 -7.56
CA LEU A 132 -9.83 9.71 -8.09
C LEU A 132 -10.71 8.87 -9.02
N ASP A 133 -11.97 8.62 -8.64
CA ASP A 133 -12.94 7.89 -9.46
C ASP A 133 -13.25 8.62 -10.77
N ALA A 134 -13.41 9.95 -10.73
CA ALA A 134 -13.55 10.76 -11.93
C ALA A 134 -12.29 10.72 -12.82
N VAL A 135 -11.09 10.73 -12.23
CA VAL A 135 -9.83 10.56 -12.96
C VAL A 135 -9.84 9.22 -13.71
N VAL A 136 -10.19 8.12 -13.03
CA VAL A 136 -10.29 6.79 -13.64
C VAL A 136 -11.24 6.81 -14.85
N ALA A 137 -12.41 7.43 -14.72
CA ALA A 137 -13.35 7.58 -15.83
C ALA A 137 -12.75 8.35 -17.02
N THR A 138 -12.09 9.48 -16.75
CA THR A 138 -11.49 10.32 -17.82
C THR A 138 -10.28 9.67 -18.49
N ASN A 139 -9.53 8.86 -17.75
CA ASN A 139 -8.36 8.13 -18.22
C ASN A 139 -8.71 6.71 -18.69
N ARG A 140 -9.89 6.54 -19.30
CA ARG A 140 -10.32 5.29 -19.94
C ARG A 140 -10.25 4.05 -19.03
N GLY A 141 -10.54 4.24 -17.74
CA GLY A 141 -10.48 3.17 -16.75
C GLY A 141 -9.15 3.05 -16.01
N HIS A 142 -8.23 4.00 -16.13
CA HIS A 142 -6.91 3.96 -15.49
C HIS A 142 -6.61 5.22 -14.67
N LEU A 143 -5.68 5.16 -13.72
CA LEU A 143 -5.33 6.33 -12.91
C LEU A 143 -4.52 7.39 -13.65
N ALA A 144 -3.71 6.99 -14.64
CA ALA A 144 -2.81 7.90 -15.34
C ALA A 144 -2.65 7.51 -16.82
N LEU A 145 -2.28 8.48 -17.66
CA LEU A 145 -1.84 8.25 -19.06
C LEU A 145 -2.87 7.52 -19.96
N SER A 146 -4.12 7.39 -19.52
CA SER A 146 -5.16 6.62 -20.22
C SER A 146 -4.76 5.18 -20.60
N LYS A 147 -3.85 4.57 -19.82
CA LYS A 147 -3.34 3.21 -20.04
C LYS A 147 -2.99 2.55 -18.71
N LEU A 148 -2.85 1.22 -18.71
CA LEU A 148 -2.43 0.48 -17.52
C LEU A 148 -1.02 0.92 -17.06
N THR A 149 -0.91 1.33 -15.80
CA THR A 149 0.35 1.70 -15.16
C THR A 149 0.49 1.06 -13.79
N TRP A 150 1.69 1.13 -13.18
CA TRP A 150 1.94 0.62 -11.83
C TRP A 150 1.06 1.31 -10.75
N ALA A 151 0.50 2.49 -11.02
CA ALA A 151 -0.45 3.15 -10.10
C ALA A 151 -1.75 2.36 -9.94
N ASP A 152 -2.24 1.72 -11.01
CA ASP A 152 -3.47 0.92 -10.99
C ASP A 152 -3.31 -0.29 -10.06
N PHE A 153 -2.13 -0.90 -10.03
CA PHE A 153 -1.80 -2.01 -9.13
C PHE A 153 -1.74 -1.57 -7.67
N LEU A 154 -1.20 -0.38 -7.40
CA LEU A 154 -1.18 0.20 -6.06
C LEU A 154 -2.60 0.44 -5.55
N LEU A 155 -3.45 1.06 -6.36
CA LEU A 155 -4.86 1.31 -6.02
C LEU A 155 -5.58 -0.01 -5.74
N ALA A 156 -5.49 -0.96 -6.66
CA ALA A 156 -6.20 -2.23 -6.55
C ALA A 156 -5.78 -3.04 -5.32
N GLY A 157 -4.49 -3.04 -4.95
CA GLY A 157 -4.03 -3.77 -3.78
C GLY A 157 -4.48 -3.12 -2.47
N MET A 158 -4.63 -1.79 -2.47
CA MET A 158 -5.06 -1.02 -1.31
C MET A 158 -6.58 -0.83 -1.21
N TRP A 159 -7.34 -1.17 -2.25
CA TRP A 159 -8.76 -0.82 -2.35
C TRP A 159 -9.61 -1.43 -1.24
N GLU A 160 -9.42 -2.72 -0.95
CA GLU A 160 -10.13 -3.40 0.14
C GLU A 160 -9.82 -2.77 1.51
N HIS A 161 -8.59 -2.26 1.70
CA HIS A 161 -8.22 -1.53 2.90
C HIS A 161 -8.97 -0.19 3.01
N VAL A 162 -9.03 0.57 1.93
CA VAL A 162 -9.75 1.85 1.87
C VAL A 162 -11.24 1.65 2.12
N GLN A 163 -11.86 0.65 1.46
CA GLN A 163 -13.28 0.32 1.64
C GLN A 163 -13.59 0.02 3.11
N ARG A 164 -12.77 -0.82 3.76
CA ARG A 164 -12.95 -1.17 5.17
C ARG A 164 -12.74 0.01 6.11
N ALA A 165 -11.75 0.87 5.82
CA ALA A 165 -11.40 1.98 6.70
C ALA A 165 -12.41 3.13 6.65
N LEU A 166 -13.13 3.27 5.54
CA LEU A 166 -14.14 4.32 5.31
C LEU A 166 -15.58 3.78 5.30
N ASP A 167 -15.78 2.50 5.64
CA ASP A 167 -17.07 1.81 5.61
C ASP A 167 -17.84 2.01 4.29
N LEU A 168 -17.13 1.91 3.17
CA LEU A 168 -17.70 2.13 1.84
C LEU A 168 -18.58 0.96 1.41
N SER A 169 -19.74 1.26 0.83
CA SER A 169 -20.56 0.26 0.15
C SER A 169 -19.97 -0.10 -1.22
N SER A 170 -20.30 -1.30 -1.72
CA SER A 170 -20.05 -1.63 -3.13
C SER A 170 -20.70 -0.59 -4.03
N ASP A 171 -20.04 -0.25 -5.15
CA ASP A 171 -20.54 0.62 -6.22
C ASP A 171 -20.56 2.13 -5.90
N GLN A 172 -20.10 2.56 -4.73
CA GLN A 172 -19.99 4.00 -4.40
C GLN A 172 -18.97 4.71 -5.29
N PHE A 173 -17.93 4.01 -5.72
CA PHE A 173 -16.89 4.50 -6.63
C PHE A 173 -16.73 3.50 -7.79
N ALA A 174 -17.76 3.46 -8.64
CA ALA A 174 -17.94 2.43 -9.65
C ALA A 174 -16.79 2.34 -10.69
N ASN A 175 -16.10 3.44 -10.98
CA ASN A 175 -14.97 3.40 -11.92
C ASN A 175 -13.74 2.75 -11.28
N ILE A 176 -13.48 3.06 -10.01
CA ILE A 176 -12.45 2.38 -9.21
C ILE A 176 -12.80 0.90 -9.06
N ASP A 177 -14.04 0.57 -8.67
CA ASP A 177 -14.48 -0.82 -8.52
C ASP A 177 -14.30 -1.61 -9.83
N LEU A 178 -14.67 -1.02 -10.97
CA LEU A 178 -14.48 -1.64 -12.29
C LEU A 178 -13.00 -1.84 -12.63
N LEU A 179 -12.13 -0.86 -12.38
CA LEU A 179 -10.69 -0.99 -12.58
C LEU A 179 -10.13 -2.15 -11.75
N VAL A 180 -10.46 -2.22 -10.46
CA VAL A 180 -10.01 -3.30 -9.57
C VAL A 180 -10.54 -4.65 -10.05
N GLN A 181 -11.81 -4.72 -10.44
CA GLN A 181 -12.42 -5.94 -10.98
C GLN A 181 -11.72 -6.41 -12.26
N GLN A 182 -11.46 -5.50 -13.20
CA GLN A 182 -10.79 -5.84 -14.46
C GLN A 182 -9.37 -6.35 -14.22
N LEU A 183 -8.62 -5.71 -13.32
CA LEU A 183 -7.25 -6.10 -13.00
C LEU A 183 -7.19 -7.46 -12.30
N THR A 184 -8.06 -7.67 -11.30
CA THR A 184 -8.12 -8.93 -10.53
C THR A 184 -8.73 -10.09 -11.32
N ALA A 185 -9.50 -9.81 -12.38
CA ALA A 185 -10.03 -10.82 -13.29
C ALA A 185 -8.98 -11.36 -14.27
N VAL A 186 -7.82 -10.70 -14.42
CA VAL A 186 -6.73 -11.21 -15.27
C VAL A 186 -6.27 -12.57 -14.72
N PRO A 187 -6.30 -13.67 -15.51
CA PRO A 187 -6.10 -15.03 -14.98
C PRO A 187 -4.82 -15.21 -14.15
N VAL A 188 -3.69 -14.67 -14.62
CA VAL A 188 -2.40 -14.78 -13.89
C VAL A 188 -2.41 -14.00 -12.57
N VAL A 189 -3.12 -12.86 -12.54
CA VAL A 189 -3.27 -12.02 -11.34
C VAL A 189 -4.17 -12.73 -10.34
N LYS A 190 -5.31 -13.25 -10.80
CA LYS A 190 -6.23 -14.06 -9.99
C LYS A 190 -5.52 -15.24 -9.33
N THR A 191 -4.79 -16.03 -10.11
CA THR A 191 -4.04 -17.18 -9.59
C THR A 191 -2.96 -16.77 -8.59
N ALA A 192 -2.35 -15.59 -8.75
CA ALA A 192 -1.36 -15.09 -7.80
C ALA A 192 -2.00 -14.67 -6.47
N LEU A 193 -3.18 -14.06 -6.51
CA LEU A 193 -3.94 -13.66 -5.32
C LEU A 193 -4.53 -14.85 -4.56
N GLU A 194 -4.85 -15.94 -5.25
CA GLU A 194 -5.36 -17.19 -4.64
C GLU A 194 -4.26 -18.02 -3.97
N ARG A 195 -2.98 -17.77 -4.27
CA ARG A 195 -1.87 -18.54 -3.73
C ARG A 195 -1.58 -18.08 -2.29
N PRO A 196 -1.69 -18.97 -1.28
CA PRO A 196 -1.30 -18.62 0.09
C PRO A 196 0.18 -18.24 0.14
N HIS A 197 0.53 -17.33 1.05
CA HIS A 197 1.91 -16.99 1.34
C HIS A 197 2.61 -18.25 1.88
N ASP A 198 3.51 -18.86 1.11
CA ASP A 198 4.45 -19.84 1.65
C ASP A 198 5.37 -19.08 2.61
N SER A 199 5.03 -19.11 3.90
CA SER A 199 5.92 -18.74 4.98
C SER A 199 6.99 -19.82 5.09
N THR A 200 8.08 -19.66 4.33
CA THR A 200 9.36 -20.34 4.56
C THR A 200 10.34 -19.41 5.23
#